data_AF-A0A820HJ46-F1
#
_entry.id   AF-A0A820HJ46-F1
#
_cell.length_a   1.000
_cell.length_b   1.000
_cell.length_c   1.000
_cell.angle_alpha   90.00
_cell.angle_beta   90.00
_cell.angle_gamma   90.00
#
_symmetry.space_group_name_H-M   'P 1'
#
loop_
_entity.id
_entity.type
_entity.pdbx_description
1 polymer ?
#
loop_
_entity_poly.entity_id
_entity_poly.type
_entity_poly.pdbx_seq_one_letter_code
_entity_poly.pdbx_strand_id
1 'polypeptide(L)' 'EKLKEIFLSQPVLLELQAPINICGNICGQYTDLFRHFDQSGFPFESNYLFLGGYVNRGKQSLETICLLLAYKVR' A
#
# COMPACT_ATOMS: atom_id res chain seq x y z
N GLU A 1 -8.30 -5.02 14.76
CA GLU A 1 -7.60 -4.43 15.92
C GLU A 1 -6.12 -4.14 15.67
N LYS A 2 -5.22 -5.11 15.49
CA LYS A 2 -3.76 -4.86 15.30
C LYS A 2 -3.40 -3.76 14.26
N LEU A 3 -4.01 -3.77 13.07
CA LEU A 3 -3.78 -2.73 12.05
C LEU A 3 -4.14 -1.32 12.53
N LYS A 4 -5.26 -1.21 13.24
CA LYS A 4 -5.75 0.06 13.76
C LYS A 4 -4.78 0.62 14.79
N GLU A 5 -4.26 -0.23 15.68
CA GLU A 5 -3.23 0.15 16.65
C GLU A 5 -1.93 0.62 15.96
N ILE A 6 -1.47 -0.10 14.93
CA ILE A 6 -0.30 0.29 14.13
C ILE A 6 -0.50 1.67 13.51
N PHE A 7 -1.63 1.93 12.86
CA PHE A 7 -1.86 3.23 12.23
C PHE A 7 -2.06 4.36 13.26
N LEU A 8 -2.72 4.09 14.39
CA LEU A 8 -2.94 5.08 15.44
C LEU A 8 -1.66 5.45 16.20
N SER A 9 -0.66 4.57 16.24
CA SER A 9 0.64 4.86 16.86
C SER A 9 1.58 5.66 15.96
N GLN A 10 1.29 5.76 14.66
CA GLN A 10 2.11 6.50 13.70
C GLN A 10 1.79 8.01 13.71
N PRO A 11 2.80 8.88 13.52
CA PRO A 11 2.55 10.31 13.38
C PRO A 11 1.81 10.62 12.08
N VAL A 12 1.04 11.72 12.08
CA VAL A 12 0.32 12.19 10.88
C VAL A 12 1.28 12.56 9.76
N LEU A 13 2.44 13.13 10.10
CA LEU A 13 3.53 13.41 9.17
C LEU A 13 4.59 12.30 9.32
N LEU A 14 4.69 11.44 8.30
CA LEU A 14 5.71 10.39 8.26
C LEU A 14 7.04 10.96 7.77
N GLU A 15 8.12 10.64 8.47
CA GLU A 15 9.48 10.87 8.01
C GLU A 15 10.05 9.54 7.47
N LEU A 16 10.45 9.53 6.20
CA LEU A 16 10.86 8.32 5.48
C LEU A 16 12.20 8.54 4.76
N GLN A 17 12.98 7.48 4.61
CA GLN A 17 14.28 7.53 3.93
C GLN A 17 14.25 6.80 2.59
N ALA A 18 15.06 7.28 1.64
CA ALA A 18 15.25 6.64 0.36
C ALA A 18 16.14 5.37 0.49
N PRO A 19 16.02 4.39 -0.42
CA PRO A 19 15.12 4.34 -1.56
C PRO A 19 13.68 3.96 -1.17
N ILE A 20 12.68 4.59 -1.81
CA ILE A 20 11.26 4.34 -1.58
C ILE A 20 10.44 4.49 -2.88
N ASN A 21 9.53 3.56 -3.10
CA ASN A 21 8.56 3.59 -4.20
C ASN A 21 7.32 4.39 -3.77
N ILE A 22 7.04 5.51 -4.43
CA ILE A 22 5.87 6.34 -4.14
C ILE A 22 4.74 6.00 -5.11
N CYS A 23 3.65 5.47 -4.58
CA CYS A 23 2.48 5.02 -5.33
C CYS A 23 1.30 5.97 -5.14
N GLY A 24 0.72 6.40 -6.26
CA GLY A 24 -0.49 7.20 -6.30
C GLY A 24 -1.78 6.37 -6.22
N ASN A 25 -2.83 6.90 -6.82
CA ASN A 25 -4.17 6.32 -6.84
C ASN A 25 -4.21 4.94 -7.50
N ILE A 26 -4.72 3.92 -6.79
CA ILE A 26 -4.85 2.54 -7.31
C ILE A 26 -6.26 2.29 -7.85
N CYS A 27 -7.28 2.89 -7.21
CA CYS A 27 -8.68 2.76 -7.58
C CYS A 27 -9.16 1.31 -7.69
N GLY A 28 -8.72 0.38 -6.84
CA GLY A 28 -9.18 -1.01 -6.88
C GLY A 28 -8.70 -1.81 -8.10
N GLN A 29 -7.62 -1.39 -8.76
CA GLN A 29 -6.99 -2.08 -9.88
C GLN A 29 -5.94 -3.09 -9.39
N TYR A 30 -6.41 -4.17 -8.78
CA TYR A 30 -5.57 -5.18 -8.12
C TYR A 30 -4.50 -5.79 -9.05
N THR A 31 -4.85 -6.07 -10.30
CA THR A 31 -3.90 -6.67 -11.26
C THR A 31 -2.75 -5.71 -11.59
N ASP A 32 -3.02 -4.40 -11.68
CA ASP A 32 -2.01 -3.40 -11.98
C ASP A 32 -1.04 -3.21 -10.80
N LEU A 33 -1.56 -3.37 -9.57
CA LEU A 33 -0.73 -3.37 -8.35
C LEU A 33 0.31 -4.48 -8.36
N PHE A 34 -0.05 -5.69 -8.79
CA PHE A 34 0.92 -6.80 -8.95
C PHE A 34 1.96 -6.50 -10.01
N ARG A 35 1.57 -5.99 -11.18
CA ARG A 35 2.54 -5.60 -12.22
C ARG A 35 3.51 -4.54 -11.72
N HIS A 36 3.05 -3.63 -10.86
CA HIS A 36 3.92 -2.64 -10.24
C HIS A 36 4.94 -3.29 -9.29
N PHE A 37 4.51 -4.24 -8.46
CA PHE A 37 5.41 -5.01 -7.59
C PHE A 37 6.41 -5.86 -8.37
N ASP A 38 6.00 -6.49 -9.47
CA ASP A 38 6.91 -7.26 -10.34
C ASP A 38 8.03 -6.38 -10.93
N GLN A 39 7.75 -5.10 -11.18
CA GLN A 39 8.72 -4.16 -11.75
C GLN A 39 9.59 -3.47 -10.70
N SER A 40 9.00 -3.12 -9.55
CA SER A 40 9.63 -2.23 -8.55
C SER A 40 10.06 -2.97 -7.27
N GLY A 41 9.92 -4.30 -7.25
CA GLY A 41 10.16 -5.16 -6.09
C GLY A 41 8.91 -5.29 -5.23
N PHE A 42 8.70 -6.46 -4.63
CA PHE A 42 7.58 -6.62 -3.71
C PHE A 42 7.84 -5.89 -2.39
N PRO A 43 6.80 -5.61 -1.56
CA PRO A 43 6.95 -4.90 -0.29
C PRO A 43 7.85 -5.59 0.77
N PHE A 44 8.34 -6.81 0.52
CA PHE A 44 9.33 -7.48 1.36
C PHE A 44 10.79 -7.20 0.94
N GLU A 45 11.00 -6.65 -0.26
CA GLU A 45 12.32 -6.29 -0.81
C GLU A 45 12.48 -4.77 -0.96
N SER A 46 11.39 -4.03 -1.09
CA SER A 46 11.39 -2.59 -1.37
C SER A 46 10.44 -1.82 -0.46
N ASN A 47 10.82 -0.59 -0.11
CA ASN A 47 9.98 0.29 0.70
C ASN A 47 8.91 0.98 -0.16
N TYR A 48 7.72 1.16 0.41
CA TYR A 48 6.58 1.75 -0.28
C TYR A 48 5.91 2.87 0.54
N LEU A 49 5.53 3.95 -0.15
CA LEU A 49 4.60 4.96 0.33
C LEU A 49 3.40 5.03 -0.61
N PHE A 50 2.20 4.73 -0.11
CA PHE A 50 0.97 4.90 -0.87
C PHE A 50 0.25 6.18 -0.43
N LEU A 51 -0.15 7.00 -1.40
CA LEU A 51 -0.75 8.31 -1.18
C LEU A 51 -2.30 8.28 -1.08
N GLY A 52 -2.88 7.08 -0.97
CA GLY A 52 -4.33 6.89 -0.90
C GLY A 52 -4.97 6.51 -2.24
N GLY A 53 -6.30 6.63 -2.31
CA GLY A 53 -7.06 6.22 -3.50
C GLY A 53 -7.07 4.70 -3.70
N TYR A 54 -7.20 3.93 -2.63
CA TYR A 54 -7.13 2.46 -2.70
C TYR A 54 -8.35 1.81 -3.36
N VAL A 55 -9.53 2.38 -3.12
CA VAL A 55 -10.85 1.82 -3.47
C VAL A 55 -11.61 2.74 -4.42
N ASN A 56 -12.82 2.34 -4.84
CA ASN A 56 -13.90 3.13 -5.46
C ASN A 56 -14.22 2.74 -6.91
N ARG A 57 -13.30 2.89 -7.87
CA ARG A 57 -13.61 2.74 -9.32
C ARG A 57 -13.41 1.35 -9.89
N GLY A 58 -12.48 0.59 -9.34
CA GLY A 58 -12.08 -0.73 -9.83
C GLY A 58 -12.88 -1.85 -9.19
N LYS A 59 -13.05 -2.93 -9.96
CA LYS A 59 -13.85 -4.11 -9.57
C LYS A 59 -13.23 -4.90 -8.40
N GLN A 60 -11.94 -4.69 -8.12
CA GLN A 60 -11.17 -5.48 -7.15
C GLN A 60 -10.72 -4.64 -5.95
N SER A 61 -11.61 -3.73 -5.50
CA SER A 61 -11.33 -2.83 -4.38
C SER A 61 -11.06 -3.57 -3.07
N LEU A 62 -11.79 -4.67 -2.81
CA LEU A 62 -11.62 -5.48 -1.61
C LEU A 62 -10.26 -6.18 -1.59
N GLU A 63 -9.90 -6.84 -2.69
CA GLU A 63 -8.63 -7.53 -2.86
C GLU A 63 -7.45 -6.56 -2.74
N THR A 64 -7.59 -5.37 -3.34
CA THR A 64 -6.60 -4.29 -3.26
C THR A 64 -6.35 -3.86 -1.82
N ILE A 65 -7.40 -3.51 -1.07
CA ILE A 65 -7.22 -3.03 0.30
C ILE A 65 -6.78 -4.16 1.25
N CYS A 66 -7.31 -5.38 1.08
CA CYS A 66 -6.90 -6.54 1.87
C CYS A 66 -5.41 -6.85 1.70
N LEU A 67 -4.89 -6.82 0.47
CA LEU A 67 -3.48 -7.08 0.20
C LEU A 67 -2.57 -6.01 0.84
N LEU A 68 -2.87 -4.74 0.62
CA LEU A 68 -2.07 -3.63 1.16
C LEU A 68 -2.05 -3.63 2.68
N LEU A 69 -3.20 -3.89 3.30
CA LEU A 69 -3.30 -4.03 4.74
C LEU A 69 -2.55 -5.27 5.26
N ALA A 70 -2.58 -6.39 4.53
CA ALA A 70 -1.80 -7.57 4.90
C ALA A 70 -0.28 -7.29 4.88
N TYR A 71 0.21 -6.54 3.89
CA TYR A 71 1.61 -6.10 3.87
C TYR A 71 1.95 -5.14 5.00
N LYS A 72 1.01 -4.31 5.47
CA LYS A 72 1.23 -3.38 6.58
C LYS A 72 1.30 -4.04 7.97
N VAL A 73 0.63 -5.19 8.16
CA VAL A 73 0.67 -5.94 9.43
C VAL A 73 2.04 -6.58 9.68
N ARG A 74 2.72 -6.93 8.59
CA ARG A 74 4.03 -7.55 8.59
C ARG A 74 5.12 -6.50 8.77
#